data_AF-A0A0M8PWV5-F1
#
_entry.id   AF-A0A0M8PWV5-F1
#
_cell.length_a   1.000
_cell.length_b   1.000
_cell.length_c   1.000
_cell.angle_alpha   90.00
_cell.angle_beta   90.00
_cell.angle_gamma   90.00
#
_symmetry.space_group_name_H-M   'P 1'
#
loop_
_entity.id
_entity.type
_entity.pdbx_description
1 polymer ?
#
loop_
_entity_poly.entity_id
_entity_poly.type
_entity_poly.pdbx_seq_one_letter_code
_entity_poly.pdbx_strand_id
1 'polypeptide(L)'
;MKQSNSNQEKLYLTLVRVVNNQNAIDESIYKKTTPLIHTVLKSEIEIDYPAIFSMVIKNNLKSEEIEGILQILMTAANSIESGQEEIAEKIQKIARHFKLSFNQKEYFESLKVDYEKDLESKVGFYIGEVVNEMNKSKIKMIDDINESKKEVSKLYPQFITILGIFTAVVLSVFGGMTLLSESFSKINQVPIWKVVIISSIVALATLSMLFLLTRWVNVVISKSFNYDTEKDLMKVLSNNGAFTIGFVTFVYLIIAAVVFSSESNKQKLKSLTEVWDSWPIIIVLCIPLIIMVAMFLKILDDRVSK
;
A
#
# COMPACT_ATOMS: atom_id res chain seq x y z
N MET A 1 -42.77 -3.73 -35.09
CA MET A 1 -43.51 -4.80 -35.80
C MET A 1 -44.94 -4.32 -36.01
N LYS A 2 -45.40 -4.23 -37.27
CA LYS A 2 -46.77 -3.81 -37.62
C LYS A 2 -47.77 -4.78 -36.96
N GLN A 3 -48.66 -4.27 -36.12
CA GLN A 3 -49.83 -5.02 -35.65
C GLN A 3 -50.72 -5.35 -36.85
N SER A 4 -50.66 -6.61 -37.29
CA SER A 4 -51.67 -7.20 -38.15
C SER A 4 -52.94 -7.29 -37.31
N ASN A 5 -53.87 -6.36 -37.50
CA ASN A 5 -55.09 -6.21 -36.71
C ASN A 5 -56.12 -7.28 -37.12
N SER A 6 -55.74 -8.56 -36.97
CA SER A 6 -56.54 -9.73 -37.33
C SER A 6 -57.81 -9.79 -36.48
N ASN A 7 -58.92 -10.22 -37.08
CA ASN A 7 -60.19 -10.42 -36.36
C ASN A 7 -60.03 -11.46 -35.24
N GLN A 8 -59.10 -12.41 -35.38
CA GLN A 8 -58.77 -13.39 -34.36
C GLN A 8 -58.04 -12.78 -33.15
N GLU A 9 -57.11 -11.84 -33.36
CA GLU A 9 -56.41 -11.16 -32.26
C GLU A 9 -57.40 -10.36 -31.40
N LYS A 10 -58.36 -9.68 -32.03
CA LYS A 10 -59.45 -8.97 -31.34
C LYS A 10 -60.35 -9.93 -30.57
N LEU A 11 -60.64 -11.10 -31.13
CA LEU A 11 -61.40 -12.15 -30.46
C LEU A 11 -60.66 -12.64 -29.20
N TYR A 12 -59.38 -13.00 -29.33
CA TYR A 12 -58.57 -13.48 -28.21
C TYR A 12 -58.43 -12.43 -27.10
N LEU A 13 -58.23 -11.17 -27.49
CA LEU A 13 -58.19 -10.06 -26.54
C LEU A 13 -59.54 -9.86 -25.83
N THR A 14 -60.65 -10.08 -26.53
CA THR A 14 -61.99 -10.02 -25.94
C THR A 14 -62.19 -11.15 -24.94
N LEU A 15 -61.79 -12.38 -25.27
CA LEU A 15 -61.84 -13.52 -24.34
C LEU A 15 -61.02 -13.24 -23.07
N VAL A 16 -59.80 -12.72 -23.21
CA VAL A 16 -58.96 -12.32 -22.08
C VAL A 16 -59.64 -11.22 -21.24
N ARG A 17 -60.17 -10.17 -21.87
CA ARG A 17 -60.84 -9.08 -21.15
C ARG A 17 -62.09 -9.52 -20.41
N VAL A 18 -62.83 -10.48 -20.95
CA VAL A 18 -64.03 -11.03 -20.32
C VAL A 18 -63.64 -11.73 -19.01
N VAL A 19 -62.63 -12.59 -19.06
CA VAL A 19 -62.24 -13.35 -17.88
C VAL A 19 -61.48 -12.51 -16.85
N ASN A 20 -60.71 -11.50 -17.28
CA ASN A 20 -60.02 -10.58 -16.37
C ASN A 20 -60.94 -9.60 -15.62
N ASN A 21 -62.15 -9.32 -16.14
CA ASN A 21 -63.06 -8.32 -15.56
C ASN A 21 -64.17 -8.88 -14.68
N GLN A 22 -64.35 -10.20 -14.61
CA GLN A 22 -65.52 -10.79 -13.94
C GLN A 22 -65.16 -11.95 -13.02
N ASN A 23 -65.49 -11.80 -11.74
CA ASN A 23 -65.35 -12.83 -10.70
C ASN A 23 -66.29 -14.04 -10.88
N ALA A 24 -67.20 -14.02 -11.86
CA ALA A 24 -68.08 -15.14 -12.18
C ALA A 24 -68.51 -15.07 -13.65
N ILE A 25 -68.25 -16.13 -14.40
CA ILE A 25 -68.68 -16.27 -15.79
C ILE A 25 -70.19 -16.56 -15.78
N ASP A 26 -71.03 -15.54 -15.99
CA ASP A 26 -72.48 -15.68 -16.04
C ASP A 26 -73.01 -16.17 -17.41
N GLU A 27 -74.25 -16.65 -17.44
CA GLU A 27 -74.93 -17.17 -18.63
C GLU A 27 -75.09 -16.13 -19.76
N SER A 28 -75.09 -14.83 -19.43
CA SER A 28 -75.20 -13.70 -20.37
C SER A 28 -73.93 -13.45 -21.19
N ILE A 29 -72.75 -13.79 -20.64
CA ILE A 29 -71.46 -13.70 -21.33
C ILE A 29 -71.41 -14.69 -22.48
N TYR A 30 -71.81 -15.95 -22.24
CA TYR A 30 -71.82 -17.00 -23.26
C TYR A 30 -72.75 -16.63 -24.41
N LYS A 31 -73.91 -16.03 -24.12
CA LYS A 31 -74.85 -15.53 -25.14
C LYS A 31 -74.27 -14.40 -26.01
N LYS A 32 -73.36 -13.58 -25.47
CA LYS A 32 -72.71 -12.47 -26.21
C LYS A 32 -71.42 -12.88 -26.94
N THR A 33 -70.64 -13.82 -26.41
CA THR A 33 -69.35 -14.21 -26.98
C THR A 33 -69.46 -15.33 -28.02
N THR A 34 -70.40 -16.25 -27.88
CA THR A 34 -70.61 -17.35 -28.84
C THR A 34 -70.91 -16.86 -30.28
N PRO A 35 -71.79 -15.86 -30.51
CA PRO A 35 -72.04 -15.35 -31.86
C PRO A 35 -70.82 -14.65 -32.47
N LEU A 36 -69.99 -14.01 -31.64
CA LEU A 36 -68.76 -13.35 -32.07
C LEU A 36 -67.70 -14.37 -32.50
N ILE A 37 -67.52 -15.45 -31.72
CA ILE A 37 -66.62 -16.56 -32.06
C ILE A 37 -67.04 -17.18 -33.40
N HIS A 38 -68.33 -17.46 -33.57
CA HIS A 38 -68.88 -18.04 -34.79
C HIS A 38 -68.64 -17.13 -36.01
N THR A 39 -68.93 -15.83 -35.88
CA THR A 39 -68.78 -14.85 -36.96
C THR A 39 -67.33 -14.74 -37.42
N VAL A 40 -66.38 -14.65 -36.47
CA VAL A 40 -64.96 -14.53 -36.78
C VAL A 40 -64.46 -15.81 -37.44
N LEU A 41 -64.79 -16.99 -36.92
CA LEU A 41 -64.25 -18.25 -37.43
C LEU A 41 -64.86 -18.73 -38.75
N LYS A 42 -66.05 -18.23 -39.13
CA LYS A 42 -66.66 -18.52 -40.43
C LYS A 42 -65.90 -17.90 -41.61
N SER A 43 -65.21 -16.78 -41.39
CA SER A 43 -64.43 -16.07 -42.42
C SER A 43 -62.95 -16.45 -42.45
N GLU A 44 -62.49 -17.31 -41.53
CA GLU A 44 -61.08 -17.55 -41.29
C GLU A 44 -60.66 -18.96 -41.70
N ILE A 45 -59.57 -19.05 -42.47
CA ILE A 45 -59.08 -20.30 -43.05
C ILE A 45 -58.13 -21.02 -42.07
N GLU A 46 -57.32 -20.28 -41.31
CA GLU A 46 -56.27 -20.81 -40.41
C GLU A 46 -56.34 -20.13 -39.03
N ILE A 47 -55.86 -20.80 -37.97
CA ILE A 47 -55.86 -20.26 -36.60
C ILE A 47 -54.52 -19.59 -36.30
N ASP A 48 -54.56 -18.37 -35.76
CA ASP A 48 -53.38 -17.60 -35.36
C ASP A 48 -52.86 -18.04 -33.97
N TYR A 49 -52.15 -19.17 -33.95
CA TYR A 49 -51.52 -19.69 -32.73
C TYR A 49 -50.50 -18.72 -32.09
N PRO A 50 -49.64 -18.00 -32.84
CA PRO A 50 -48.75 -16.99 -32.27
C PRO A 50 -49.48 -15.86 -31.52
N ALA A 51 -50.65 -15.43 -32.00
CA ALA A 51 -51.47 -14.45 -31.29
C ALA A 51 -51.99 -15.00 -29.95
N ILE A 52 -52.42 -16.27 -29.90
CA ILE A 52 -52.82 -16.93 -28.65
C ILE A 52 -51.67 -16.93 -27.64
N PHE A 53 -50.49 -17.38 -28.06
CA PHE A 53 -49.30 -17.39 -27.20
C PHE A 53 -48.96 -15.99 -26.68
N SER A 54 -48.99 -14.99 -27.57
CA SER A 54 -48.77 -13.59 -27.20
C SER A 54 -49.79 -13.08 -26.17
N MET A 55 -51.06 -13.47 -26.29
CA MET A 55 -52.11 -13.07 -25.35
C MET A 55 -51.88 -13.68 -23.96
N VAL A 56 -51.50 -14.95 -23.90
CA VAL A 56 -51.20 -15.64 -22.63
C VAL A 56 -50.02 -14.99 -21.91
N ILE A 57 -48.92 -14.72 -22.63
CA ILE A 57 -47.70 -14.14 -22.06
C ILE A 57 -47.91 -12.67 -21.68
N LYS A 58 -48.40 -11.83 -22.61
CA LYS A 58 -48.47 -10.37 -22.39
C LYS A 58 -49.48 -9.98 -21.31
N ASN A 59 -50.57 -10.73 -21.16
CA ASN A 59 -51.57 -10.46 -20.14
C ASN A 59 -51.31 -11.23 -18.84
N ASN A 60 -50.21 -11.99 -18.76
CA ASN A 60 -49.81 -12.75 -17.58
C ASN A 60 -50.96 -13.63 -17.01
N LEU A 61 -51.67 -14.34 -17.89
CA LEU A 61 -52.87 -15.10 -17.49
C LEU A 61 -52.54 -16.13 -16.42
N LYS A 62 -53.44 -16.29 -15.45
CA LYS A 62 -53.41 -17.26 -14.35
C LYS A 62 -54.22 -18.51 -14.69
N SER A 63 -54.08 -19.58 -13.90
CA SER A 63 -54.81 -20.84 -14.12
C SER A 63 -56.33 -20.64 -14.18
N GLU A 64 -56.88 -19.87 -13.24
CA GLU A 64 -58.32 -19.56 -13.17
C GLU A 64 -58.80 -18.84 -14.44
N GLU A 65 -57.99 -17.94 -14.99
CA GLU A 65 -58.34 -17.16 -16.17
C GLU A 65 -58.31 -18.03 -17.45
N ILE A 66 -57.35 -18.95 -17.53
CA ILE A 66 -57.28 -19.92 -18.62
C ILE A 66 -58.46 -20.89 -18.55
N GLU A 67 -58.78 -21.40 -17.36
CA GLU A 67 -59.95 -22.28 -17.16
C GLU A 67 -61.24 -21.58 -17.61
N GLY A 68 -61.40 -20.30 -17.31
CA GLY A 68 -62.52 -19.51 -17.78
C GLY A 68 -62.59 -19.37 -19.31
N ILE A 69 -61.45 -19.10 -19.96
CA ILE A 69 -61.37 -19.03 -21.43
C ILE A 69 -61.72 -20.39 -22.04
N LEU A 70 -61.21 -21.49 -21.48
CA LEU A 70 -61.48 -22.84 -21.96
C LEU A 70 -62.98 -23.18 -21.83
N GLN A 71 -63.61 -22.80 -20.72
CA GLN A 71 -65.03 -23.02 -20.50
C GLN A 71 -65.89 -22.27 -21.52
N ILE A 72 -65.57 -21.00 -21.81
CA ILE A 72 -66.25 -20.20 -22.84
C ILE A 72 -66.12 -20.86 -24.21
N LEU A 73 -64.90 -21.27 -24.59
CA LEU A 73 -64.65 -21.90 -25.88
C LEU A 73 -65.35 -23.26 -26.01
N MET A 74 -65.31 -24.11 -24.99
CA MET A 74 -65.99 -25.42 -25.04
C MET A 74 -67.51 -25.28 -25.10
N THR A 75 -68.08 -24.30 -24.39
CA THR A 75 -69.53 -24.00 -24.47
C THR A 75 -69.92 -23.50 -25.86
N ALA A 76 -69.09 -22.65 -26.46
CA ALA A 76 -69.29 -22.19 -27.84
C ALA A 76 -69.17 -23.34 -28.85
N ALA A 77 -68.25 -24.29 -28.66
CA ALA A 77 -68.12 -25.45 -29.53
C ALA A 77 -69.34 -26.39 -29.47
N ASN A 78 -69.89 -26.60 -28.27
CA ASN A 78 -71.04 -27.50 -28.06
C ASN A 78 -72.39 -26.91 -28.50
N SER A 79 -72.47 -25.60 -28.73
CA SER A 79 -73.70 -24.90 -29.16
C SER A 79 -73.80 -24.72 -30.68
N ILE A 80 -72.85 -25.27 -31.44
CA ILE A 80 -72.85 -25.22 -32.90
C ILE A 80 -73.88 -26.21 -33.48
N GLU A 81 -74.67 -25.74 -34.45
CA GLU A 81 -75.71 -26.53 -35.12
C GLU A 81 -75.14 -27.67 -35.99
N SER A 82 -75.92 -28.74 -36.14
CA SER A 82 -75.59 -29.88 -37.01
C SER A 82 -75.34 -29.42 -38.44
N GLY A 83 -74.13 -29.68 -38.97
CA GLY A 83 -73.69 -29.25 -40.31
C GLY A 83 -72.56 -28.22 -40.33
N GLN A 84 -72.05 -27.77 -39.17
CA GLN A 84 -70.95 -26.80 -39.05
C GLN A 84 -69.76 -27.34 -38.23
N GLU A 85 -69.49 -28.64 -38.33
CA GLU A 85 -68.47 -29.37 -37.56
C GLU A 85 -67.07 -28.75 -37.66
N GLU A 86 -66.71 -28.18 -38.81
CA GLU A 86 -65.41 -27.52 -39.04
C GLU A 86 -65.17 -26.33 -38.08
N ILE A 87 -66.22 -25.57 -37.74
CA ILE A 87 -66.12 -24.43 -36.82
C ILE A 87 -65.90 -24.93 -35.39
N ALA A 88 -66.61 -25.99 -34.99
CA ALA A 88 -66.43 -26.61 -33.68
C ALA A 88 -65.00 -27.14 -33.50
N GLU A 89 -64.43 -27.78 -34.53
CA GLU A 89 -63.04 -28.22 -34.52
C GLU A 89 -62.05 -27.04 -34.38
N LYS A 90 -62.30 -25.92 -35.07
CA LYS A 90 -61.46 -24.72 -34.95
C LYS A 90 -61.49 -24.14 -33.53
N ILE A 91 -62.65 -24.07 -32.90
CA ILE A 91 -62.79 -23.62 -31.51
C ILE A 91 -62.02 -24.54 -30.54
N GLN A 92 -62.15 -25.85 -30.71
CA GLN A 92 -61.40 -26.82 -29.89
C GLN A 92 -59.89 -26.69 -30.10
N LYS A 93 -59.43 -26.45 -31.33
CA LYS A 93 -58.02 -26.15 -31.62
C LYS A 93 -57.55 -24.89 -30.89
N ILE A 94 -58.34 -23.81 -30.91
CA ILE A 94 -58.03 -22.58 -30.16
C ILE A 94 -57.92 -22.87 -28.66
N ALA A 95 -58.89 -23.60 -28.09
CA ALA A 95 -58.87 -23.98 -26.68
C ALA A 95 -57.61 -24.78 -26.30
N ARG A 96 -57.26 -25.79 -27.11
CA ARG A 96 -56.02 -26.57 -26.92
C ARG A 96 -54.77 -25.68 -26.96
N HIS A 97 -54.71 -24.71 -27.86
CA HIS A 97 -53.57 -23.81 -27.98
C HIS A 97 -53.49 -22.77 -26.86
N PHE A 98 -54.61 -22.33 -26.29
CA PHE A 98 -54.59 -21.53 -25.05
C PHE A 98 -53.99 -22.33 -23.89
N LYS A 99 -54.44 -23.58 -23.70
CA LYS A 99 -53.90 -24.44 -22.64
C LYS A 99 -52.42 -24.76 -22.86
N LEU A 100 -52.01 -25.09 -24.08
CA LEU A 100 -50.62 -25.33 -24.41
C LEU A 100 -49.74 -24.10 -24.15
N SER A 101 -50.17 -22.93 -24.61
CA SER A 101 -49.43 -21.68 -24.42
C SER A 101 -49.29 -21.32 -22.93
N PHE A 102 -50.31 -21.61 -22.12
CA PHE A 102 -50.24 -21.44 -20.67
C PHE A 102 -49.25 -22.41 -20.02
N ASN A 103 -49.32 -23.70 -20.36
CA ASN A 103 -48.36 -24.68 -19.84
C ASN A 103 -46.91 -24.33 -20.24
N GLN A 104 -46.71 -23.80 -21.45
CA GLN A 104 -45.41 -23.30 -21.91
C GLN A 104 -44.94 -22.11 -21.07
N LYS A 105 -45.82 -21.15 -20.78
CA LYS A 105 -45.53 -20.02 -19.89
C LYS A 105 -45.06 -20.51 -18.52
N GLU A 106 -45.82 -21.41 -17.88
CA GLU A 106 -45.47 -21.93 -16.55
C GLU A 106 -44.11 -22.64 -16.53
N TYR A 107 -43.82 -23.42 -17.58
CA TYR A 107 -42.52 -24.06 -17.73
C TYR A 107 -41.37 -23.05 -17.90
N PHE A 108 -41.57 -21.98 -18.67
CA PHE A 108 -40.56 -20.93 -18.78
C PHE A 108 -40.36 -20.14 -17.48
N GLU A 109 -41.42 -19.93 -16.71
CA GLU A 109 -41.35 -19.26 -15.40
C GLU A 109 -40.58 -20.11 -14.38
N SER A 110 -40.80 -21.43 -14.34
CA SER A 110 -40.04 -22.31 -13.44
C SER A 110 -38.54 -22.36 -13.82
N LEU A 111 -38.22 -22.46 -15.11
CA LEU A 111 -36.83 -22.39 -15.58
C LEU A 111 -36.16 -21.08 -15.21
N LYS A 112 -36.89 -19.97 -15.30
CA LYS A 112 -36.38 -18.65 -14.92
C LYS A 112 -36.01 -18.60 -13.43
N VAL A 113 -36.88 -19.13 -12.56
CA VAL A 113 -36.64 -19.18 -11.11
C VAL A 113 -35.39 -20.01 -10.79
N ASP A 114 -35.24 -21.18 -11.42
CA ASP A 114 -34.06 -22.03 -11.22
C ASP A 114 -32.77 -21.34 -11.68
N TYR A 115 -32.83 -20.62 -12.81
CA TYR A 115 -31.69 -19.88 -13.35
C TYR A 115 -31.31 -18.68 -12.48
N GLU A 116 -32.30 -17.94 -11.95
CA GLU A 116 -32.10 -16.84 -11.02
C GLU A 116 -31.44 -17.34 -9.73
N LYS A 117 -31.89 -18.47 -9.19
CA LYS A 117 -31.29 -19.09 -7.99
C LYS A 117 -29.85 -19.55 -8.21
N ASP A 118 -29.55 -20.17 -9.35
CA ASP A 118 -28.17 -20.56 -9.69
C ASP A 118 -27.26 -19.32 -9.83
N LEU A 119 -27.75 -18.26 -10.49
CA LEU A 119 -27.04 -17.00 -10.58
C LEU A 119 -26.78 -16.35 -9.23
N GLU A 120 -27.78 -16.27 -8.35
CA GLU A 120 -27.63 -15.74 -7.00
C GLU A 120 -26.57 -16.51 -6.20
N SER A 121 -26.54 -17.84 -6.33
CA SER A 121 -25.54 -18.67 -5.65
C SER A 121 -24.11 -18.39 -6.14
N LYS A 122 -23.92 -18.26 -7.46
CA LYS A 122 -22.62 -17.95 -8.08
C LYS A 122 -22.16 -16.55 -7.70
N VAL A 123 -23.05 -15.56 -7.79
CA VAL A 123 -22.76 -14.18 -7.39
C VAL A 123 -22.40 -14.11 -5.92
N GLY A 124 -23.14 -14.79 -5.04
CA GLY A 124 -22.83 -14.88 -3.62
C GLY A 124 -21.45 -15.49 -3.34
N PHE A 125 -21.08 -16.54 -4.07
CA PHE A 125 -19.75 -17.16 -3.99
C PHE A 125 -18.63 -16.18 -4.37
N TYR A 126 -18.73 -15.53 -5.54
CA TYR A 126 -17.71 -14.57 -5.99
C TYR A 126 -17.60 -13.36 -5.06
N ILE A 127 -18.72 -12.84 -4.55
CA ILE A 127 -18.71 -11.76 -3.55
C ILE A 127 -17.98 -12.21 -2.28
N GLY A 128 -18.26 -13.44 -1.82
CA GLY A 128 -17.59 -14.03 -0.66
C GLY A 128 -16.07 -14.11 -0.83
N GLU A 129 -15.59 -14.57 -1.99
CA GLU A 129 -14.16 -14.62 -2.31
C GLU A 129 -13.52 -13.23 -2.33
N VAL A 130 -14.14 -12.26 -3.00
CA VAL A 130 -13.63 -10.88 -3.08
C VAL A 130 -13.55 -10.24 -1.69
N VAL A 131 -14.57 -10.43 -0.86
CA VAL A 131 -14.58 -9.91 0.53
C VAL A 131 -13.49 -10.56 1.37
N ASN A 132 -13.25 -11.86 1.22
CA ASN A 132 -12.21 -12.56 1.95
C ASN A 132 -10.80 -12.07 1.57
N GLU A 133 -10.52 -11.91 0.27
CA GLU A 133 -9.25 -11.36 -0.21
C GLU A 133 -9.04 -9.90 0.23
N MET A 134 -10.10 -9.09 0.19
CA MET A 134 -10.05 -7.71 0.69
C MET A 134 -9.72 -7.66 2.20
N ASN A 135 -10.30 -8.54 3.00
CA ASN A 135 -10.00 -8.62 4.43
C ASN A 135 -8.55 -9.05 4.69
N LYS A 136 -8.04 -10.04 3.96
CA LYS A 136 -6.62 -10.45 4.06
C LYS A 136 -5.69 -9.29 3.70
N SER A 137 -5.98 -8.56 2.63
CA SER A 137 -5.19 -7.39 2.22
C SER A 137 -5.24 -6.28 3.27
N LYS A 138 -6.40 -6.04 3.87
CA LYS A 138 -6.57 -5.04 4.94
C LYS A 138 -5.75 -5.38 6.18
N ILE A 139 -5.75 -6.65 6.59
CA ILE A 139 -4.95 -7.12 7.74
C ILE A 139 -3.46 -6.89 7.47
N LYS A 140 -2.96 -7.31 6.30
CA LYS A 140 -1.55 -7.07 5.91
C LYS A 140 -1.19 -5.58 5.94
N MET A 141 -2.05 -4.71 5.39
CA MET A 141 -1.81 -3.27 5.39
C MET A 141 -1.75 -2.68 6.81
N ILE A 142 -2.59 -3.17 7.72
CA ILE A 142 -2.55 -2.75 9.14
C ILE A 142 -1.23 -3.19 9.78
N ASP A 143 -0.78 -4.42 9.51
CA ASP A 143 0.48 -4.95 10.03
C ASP A 143 1.67 -4.13 9.51
N ASP A 144 1.73 -3.84 8.21
CA ASP A 144 2.78 -3.01 7.58
C ASP A 144 2.82 -1.59 8.18
N ILE A 145 1.65 -0.98 8.43
CA ILE A 145 1.54 0.33 9.07
C ILE A 145 2.05 0.28 10.52
N ASN A 146 1.69 -0.76 11.27
CA ASN A 146 2.13 -0.93 12.65
C ASN A 146 3.65 -1.15 12.74
N GLU A 147 4.23 -1.91 11.81
CA GLU A 147 5.66 -2.10 11.69
C GLU A 147 6.37 -0.78 11.36
N SER A 148 5.90 -0.05 10.34
CA SER A 148 6.43 1.27 9.98
C SER A 148 6.37 2.25 11.16
N LYS A 149 5.26 2.27 11.91
CA LYS A 149 5.10 3.12 13.10
C LYS A 149 6.11 2.75 14.19
N LYS A 150 6.40 1.45 14.36
CA LYS A 150 7.42 0.95 15.30
C LYS A 150 8.84 1.30 14.85
N GLU A 151 9.12 1.32 13.56
CA GLU A 151 10.42 1.79 13.05
C GLU A 151 10.59 3.29 13.27
N VAL A 152 9.58 4.09 12.92
CA VAL A 152 9.59 5.54 13.15
C VAL A 152 9.74 5.86 14.64
N SER A 153 9.07 5.12 15.52
CA SER A 153 9.19 5.35 16.98
C SER A 153 10.61 5.09 17.50
N LYS A 154 11.36 4.17 16.90
CA LYS A 154 12.78 3.92 17.22
C LYS A 154 13.71 5.06 16.77
N LEU A 155 13.30 5.90 15.82
CA LEU A 155 14.11 7.02 15.34
C LEU A 155 14.08 8.24 16.29
N TYR A 156 13.00 8.46 17.03
CA TYR A 156 12.89 9.63 17.94
C TYR A 156 14.03 9.70 18.98
N PRO A 157 14.37 8.62 19.70
CA PRO A 157 15.52 8.65 20.62
C PRO A 157 16.86 8.92 19.90
N GLN A 158 17.01 8.47 18.66
CA GLN A 158 18.21 8.73 17.86
C GLN A 158 18.33 10.21 17.51
N PHE A 159 17.24 10.87 17.10
CA PHE A 159 17.23 12.32 16.85
C PHE A 159 17.55 13.12 18.12
N ILE A 160 16.98 12.74 19.27
CA ILE A 160 17.30 13.38 20.56
C ILE A 160 18.79 13.21 20.88
N THR A 161 19.35 12.02 20.63
CA THR A 161 20.77 11.75 20.87
C THR A 161 21.68 12.57 19.96
N ILE A 162 21.38 12.63 18.66
CA ILE A 162 22.13 13.43 17.68
C ILE A 162 22.06 14.92 18.05
N LEU A 163 20.88 15.42 18.44
CA LEU A 163 20.69 16.80 18.87
C LEU A 163 21.51 17.11 20.14
N GLY A 164 21.56 16.18 21.10
CA GLY A 164 22.38 16.32 22.30
C GLY A 164 23.87 16.43 21.99
N ILE A 165 24.37 15.57 21.09
CA ILE A 165 25.78 15.59 20.65
C ILE A 165 26.09 16.88 19.90
N PHE A 166 25.23 17.30 18.98
CA PHE A 166 25.40 18.54 18.23
C PHE A 166 25.45 19.76 19.17
N THR A 167 24.55 19.81 20.17
CA THR A 167 24.53 20.88 21.18
C THR A 167 25.82 20.90 21.99
N ALA A 168 26.30 19.74 22.44
CA ALA A 168 27.56 19.63 23.18
C ALA A 168 28.77 20.11 22.35
N VAL A 169 28.83 19.76 21.06
CA VAL A 169 29.88 20.21 20.14
C VAL A 169 29.82 21.73 19.97
N VAL A 170 28.64 22.30 19.68
CA VAL A 170 28.47 23.74 19.49
C VAL A 170 28.85 24.53 20.74
N LEU A 171 28.39 24.11 21.92
CA LEU A 171 28.75 24.72 23.20
C LEU A 171 30.25 24.61 23.49
N SER A 172 30.86 23.47 23.19
CA SER A 172 32.30 23.27 23.37
C SER A 172 33.14 24.14 22.44
N VAL A 173 32.73 24.30 21.17
CA VAL A 173 33.41 25.18 20.20
C VAL A 173 33.32 26.63 20.65
N PHE A 174 32.13 27.15 20.96
CA PHE A 174 31.97 28.55 21.36
C PHE A 174 32.57 28.84 22.74
N GLY A 175 32.45 27.91 23.69
CA GLY A 175 33.10 28.01 25.00
C GLY A 175 34.63 27.99 24.88
N GLY A 176 35.16 27.07 24.07
CA GLY A 176 36.60 26.97 23.80
C GLY A 176 37.16 28.19 23.08
N MET A 177 36.45 28.73 22.08
CA MET A 177 36.86 29.94 21.37
C MET A 177 36.94 31.16 22.29
N THR A 178 35.99 31.32 23.21
CA THR A 178 35.99 32.42 24.18
C THR A 178 37.21 32.35 25.10
N LEU A 179 37.49 31.17 25.68
CA LEU A 179 38.66 30.96 26.55
C LEU A 179 39.99 31.14 25.81
N LEU A 180 40.07 30.71 24.55
CA LEU A 180 41.23 30.92 23.69
C LEU A 180 41.46 32.42 23.44
N SER A 181 40.41 33.16 23.09
CA SER A 181 40.48 34.61 22.86
C SER A 181 41.01 35.37 24.08
N GLU A 182 40.50 35.06 25.27
CA GLU A 182 40.99 35.65 26.53
C GLU A 182 42.45 35.31 26.82
N SER A 183 42.86 34.07 26.53
CA SER A 183 44.25 33.62 26.73
C SER A 183 45.23 34.31 25.77
N PHE A 184 44.84 34.50 24.51
CA PHE A 184 45.64 35.23 23.52
C PHE A 184 45.80 36.71 23.88
N SER A 185 44.80 37.33 24.52
CA SER A 185 44.91 38.73 24.96
C SER A 185 46.03 38.99 25.99
N LYS A 186 46.48 37.96 26.72
CA LYS A 186 47.52 38.03 27.77
C LYS A 186 48.88 37.48 27.33
N ILE A 187 49.04 37.09 26.06
CA ILE A 187 50.20 36.36 25.56
C ILE A 187 51.52 37.16 25.62
N ASN A 188 51.44 38.49 25.52
CA ASN A 188 52.62 39.37 25.44
C ASN A 188 53.48 39.40 26.71
N GLN A 189 52.99 38.88 27.84
CA GLN A 189 53.70 38.89 29.13
C GLN A 189 54.28 37.51 29.51
N VAL A 190 54.08 36.48 28.67
CA VAL A 190 54.41 35.10 29.02
C VAL A 190 55.53 34.57 28.12
N PRO A 191 56.58 33.92 28.67
CA PRO A 191 57.61 33.25 27.88
C PRO A 191 57.01 32.24 26.89
N ILE A 192 57.48 32.27 25.64
CA ILE A 192 56.96 31.45 24.52
C ILE A 192 56.88 29.96 24.87
N TRP A 193 57.87 29.41 25.57
CA TRP A 193 57.87 28.00 25.97
C TRP A 193 56.70 27.62 26.89
N LYS A 194 56.26 28.52 27.80
CA LYS A 194 55.08 28.30 28.65
C LYS A 194 53.80 28.31 27.82
N VAL A 195 53.72 29.23 26.85
CA VAL A 195 52.58 29.32 25.93
C VAL A 195 52.46 28.03 25.11
N VAL A 196 53.57 27.51 24.57
CA VAL A 196 53.59 26.26 23.79
C VAL A 196 53.18 25.05 24.63
N ILE A 197 53.62 24.95 25.88
CA ILE A 197 53.21 23.85 26.77
C ILE A 197 51.70 23.92 27.05
N ILE A 198 51.19 25.09 27.46
CA ILE A 198 49.78 25.26 27.81
C ILE A 198 48.89 25.04 26.59
N SER A 199 49.25 25.61 25.43
CA SER A 199 48.47 25.43 24.20
C SER A 199 48.48 23.98 23.70
N SER A 200 49.61 23.27 23.83
CA SER A 200 49.70 21.85 23.46
C SER A 200 48.89 20.95 24.39
N ILE A 201 48.85 21.24 25.70
CA ILE A 201 48.01 20.51 26.66
C ILE A 201 46.53 20.74 26.34
N VAL A 202 46.12 21.99 26.08
CA VAL A 202 44.74 22.31 25.70
C VAL A 202 44.37 21.64 24.38
N ALA A 203 45.25 21.68 23.38
CA ALA A 203 45.03 21.01 22.09
C ALA A 203 44.96 19.48 22.22
N LEU A 204 45.75 18.88 23.10
CA LEU A 204 45.69 17.45 23.39
C LEU A 204 44.37 17.06 24.08
N ALA A 205 43.91 17.90 25.01
CA ALA A 205 42.63 17.72 25.70
C ALA A 205 41.45 17.84 24.74
N THR A 206 41.44 18.86 23.85
CA THR A 206 40.38 19.03 22.85
C THR A 206 40.39 17.93 21.80
N LEU A 207 41.57 17.51 21.33
CA LEU A 207 41.71 16.38 20.41
C LEU A 207 41.21 15.07 21.03
N SER A 208 41.51 14.83 22.31
CA SER A 208 41.03 13.66 23.06
C SER A 208 39.51 13.69 23.26
N MET A 209 38.96 14.87 23.57
CA MET A 209 37.51 15.05 23.69
C MET A 209 36.79 14.80 22.36
N LEU A 210 37.32 15.33 21.25
CA LEU A 210 36.78 15.09 19.92
C LEU A 210 36.79 13.60 19.57
N PHE A 211 37.90 12.91 19.82
CA PHE A 211 38.00 11.47 19.58
C PHE A 211 37.00 10.66 20.41
N LEU A 212 36.83 11.00 21.69
CA LEU A 212 35.83 10.36 22.56
C LEU A 212 34.40 10.59 22.06
N LEU A 213 34.07 11.82 21.63
CA LEU A 213 32.76 12.14 21.06
C LEU A 213 32.49 11.39 19.76
N THR A 214 33.45 11.37 18.82
CA THR A 214 33.31 10.62 17.57
C THR A 214 33.17 9.11 17.83
N ARG A 215 33.90 8.58 18.82
CA ARG A 215 33.76 7.17 19.24
C ARG A 215 32.40 6.89 19.87
N TRP A 216 31.90 7.78 20.72
CA TRP A 216 30.57 7.67 21.29
C TRP A 216 29.48 7.68 20.20
N VAL A 217 29.58 8.58 19.23
CA VAL A 217 28.70 8.59 18.05
C VAL A 217 28.76 7.24 17.32
N ASN A 218 29.97 6.72 17.05
CA ASN A 218 30.15 5.45 16.37
C ASN A 218 29.51 4.29 17.17
N VAL A 219 29.68 4.23 18.49
CA VAL A 219 29.07 3.20 19.35
C VAL A 219 27.54 3.29 19.35
N VAL A 220 26.98 4.50 19.39
CA VAL A 220 25.52 4.70 19.32
C VAL A 220 24.96 4.24 17.98
N ILE A 221 25.64 4.56 16.88
CA ILE A 221 25.26 4.13 15.53
C ILE A 221 25.42 2.60 15.41
N SER A 222 26.58 2.04 15.78
CA SER A 222 26.86 0.62 15.62
C SER A 222 25.89 -0.25 16.42
N LYS A 223 25.52 0.16 17.64
CA LYS A 223 24.52 -0.52 18.46
C LYS A 223 23.11 -0.43 17.86
N SER A 224 22.81 0.62 17.11
CA SER A 224 21.53 0.77 16.42
C SER A 224 21.42 -0.14 15.19
N PHE A 225 22.56 -0.57 14.62
CA PHE A 225 22.63 -1.39 13.40
C PHE A 225 23.29 -2.76 13.59
N ASN A 226 23.50 -3.21 14.84
CA ASN A 226 24.18 -4.48 15.19
C ASN A 226 25.56 -4.68 14.53
N TYR A 227 26.33 -3.61 14.32
CA TYR A 227 27.72 -3.73 13.88
C TYR A 227 28.66 -3.97 15.07
N ASP A 228 29.57 -4.93 14.91
CA ASP A 228 30.63 -5.17 15.88
C ASP A 228 31.59 -3.97 15.95
N THR A 229 31.78 -3.44 17.15
CA THR A 229 32.72 -2.36 17.41
C THR A 229 34.03 -2.93 17.93
N GLU A 230 35.15 -2.50 17.33
CA GLU A 230 36.49 -2.90 17.77
C GLU A 230 36.75 -2.45 19.22
N LYS A 231 37.11 -3.40 20.09
CA LYS A 231 37.32 -3.17 21.52
C LYS A 231 38.79 -2.90 21.89
N ASP A 232 39.73 -3.34 21.05
CA ASP A 232 41.16 -3.20 21.29
C ASP A 232 41.62 -1.75 21.10
N LEU A 233 42.14 -1.13 22.16
CA LEU A 233 42.61 0.24 22.17
C LEU A 233 43.70 0.50 21.13
N MET A 234 44.64 -0.44 20.95
CA MET A 234 45.77 -0.25 20.02
C MET A 234 45.29 -0.26 18.57
N LYS A 235 44.34 -1.12 18.23
CA LYS A 235 43.71 -1.15 16.90
C LYS A 235 42.83 0.06 16.64
N VAL A 236 42.11 0.53 17.66
CA VAL A 236 41.30 1.74 17.55
C VAL A 236 42.20 2.96 17.31
N LEU A 237 43.33 3.06 18.01
CA LEU A 237 44.31 4.13 17.81
C LEU A 237 44.95 4.06 16.41
N SER A 238 45.36 2.87 15.96
CA SER A 238 45.96 2.73 14.62
C SER A 238 44.98 3.03 13.48
N ASN A 239 43.71 2.66 13.64
CA ASN A 239 42.66 2.98 12.65
C ASN A 239 42.30 4.47 12.61
N ASN A 240 42.57 5.23 13.68
CA ASN A 240 42.27 6.67 13.75
C ASN A 240 43.56 7.48 13.55
N GLY A 241 44.12 7.38 12.34
CA GLY A 241 45.39 8.00 11.97
C GLY A 241 45.50 9.49 12.32
N ALA A 242 44.45 10.27 12.07
CA ALA A 242 44.43 11.70 12.38
C ALA A 242 44.57 12.00 13.89
N PHE A 243 43.91 11.19 14.74
CA PHE A 243 44.03 11.33 16.20
C PHE A 243 45.44 10.96 16.67
N THR A 244 45.96 9.82 16.19
CA THR A 244 47.29 9.33 16.59
C THR A 244 48.39 10.29 16.16
N ILE A 245 48.32 10.81 14.92
CA ILE A 245 49.25 11.83 14.44
C ILE A 245 49.17 13.07 15.33
N GLY A 246 47.96 13.62 15.56
CA GLY A 246 47.79 14.80 16.41
C GLY A 246 48.33 14.59 17.83
N PHE A 247 48.04 13.44 18.45
CA PHE A 247 48.49 13.08 19.79
C PHE A 247 50.03 13.06 19.88
N VAL A 248 50.69 12.36 18.97
CA VAL A 248 52.16 12.30 18.90
C VAL A 248 52.76 13.69 18.68
N THR A 249 52.14 14.50 17.81
CA THR A 249 52.63 15.84 17.48
C THR A 249 52.57 16.79 18.68
N PHE A 250 51.46 16.81 19.43
CA PHE A 250 51.34 17.66 20.61
C PHE A 250 52.21 17.20 21.79
N VAL A 251 52.34 15.89 22.01
CA VAL A 251 53.28 15.33 23.01
C VAL A 251 54.72 15.74 22.68
N TYR A 252 55.09 15.68 21.40
CA TYR A 252 56.40 16.16 20.94
C TYR A 252 56.60 17.65 21.22
N LEU A 253 55.62 18.50 20.91
CA LEU A 253 55.71 19.95 21.18
C LEU A 253 55.90 20.25 22.68
N ILE A 254 55.27 19.48 23.57
CA ILE A 254 55.48 19.59 25.01
C ILE A 254 56.91 19.23 25.38
N ILE A 255 57.42 18.08 24.91
CA ILE A 255 58.80 17.64 25.18
C ILE A 255 59.80 18.67 24.66
N ALA A 256 59.63 19.14 23.44
CA ALA A 256 60.48 20.18 22.84
C ALA A 256 60.45 21.46 23.69
N ALA A 257 59.28 21.95 24.06
CA ALA A 257 59.15 23.17 24.86
C ALA A 257 59.78 23.04 26.26
N VAL A 258 59.72 21.86 26.90
CA VAL A 258 60.40 21.58 28.16
C VAL A 258 61.92 21.57 27.98
N VAL A 259 62.44 20.91 26.93
CA VAL A 259 63.88 20.87 26.62
C VAL A 259 64.44 22.27 26.37
N PHE A 260 63.70 23.11 25.62
CA PHE A 260 64.07 24.50 25.34
C PHE A 260 63.84 25.47 26.51
N SER A 261 63.15 25.05 27.58
CA SER A 261 62.95 25.85 28.78
C SER A 261 64.22 25.94 29.65
N SER A 262 65.02 24.87 29.68
CA SER A 262 66.25 24.78 30.48
C SER A 262 67.35 25.74 29.98
N GLU A 263 67.85 26.64 30.85
CA GLU A 263 68.96 27.56 30.54
C GLU A 263 70.26 26.83 30.17
N SER A 264 70.52 25.67 30.78
CA SER A 264 71.68 24.81 30.45
C SER A 264 71.59 24.32 28.99
N ASN A 265 70.40 23.97 28.53
CA ASN A 265 70.18 23.54 27.15
C ASN A 265 70.24 24.71 26.18
N LYS A 266 69.77 25.91 26.55
CA LYS A 266 69.90 27.11 25.71
C LYS A 266 71.35 27.50 25.45
N GLN A 267 72.20 27.44 26.48
CA GLN A 267 73.64 27.70 26.34
C GLN A 267 74.32 26.63 25.48
N LYS A 268 74.03 25.35 25.71
CA LYS A 268 74.52 24.24 24.87
C LYS A 268 74.05 24.38 23.42
N LEU A 269 72.81 24.80 23.18
CA LEU A 269 72.26 25.03 21.84
C LEU A 269 73.00 26.16 21.11
N LYS A 270 73.35 27.24 21.83
CA LYS A 270 74.09 28.39 21.30
C LYS A 270 75.55 28.03 20.95
N SER A 271 76.18 27.14 21.72
CA SER A 271 77.50 26.58 21.37
C SER A 271 77.43 25.51 20.26
N LEU A 272 76.26 24.93 20.00
CA LEU A 272 76.04 23.88 18.99
C LEU A 272 75.74 24.44 17.59
N THR A 273 75.39 25.72 17.45
CA THR A 273 75.27 26.36 16.13
C THR A 273 76.63 26.75 15.53
N GLU A 274 77.72 26.63 16.30
CA GLU A 274 79.09 26.93 15.86
C GLU A 274 79.94 25.68 15.61
N VAL A 275 79.47 24.47 15.95
CA VAL A 275 80.24 23.22 15.77
C VAL A 275 79.35 22.11 15.19
N TRP A 276 79.93 21.31 14.29
CA TRP A 276 79.37 20.15 13.57
C TRP A 276 78.79 19.02 14.45
N ASP A 277 78.64 19.20 15.76
CA ASP A 277 78.27 18.17 16.72
C ASP A 277 76.80 18.26 17.18
N SER A 278 75.91 18.67 16.28
CA SER A 278 74.47 18.89 16.53
C SER A 278 73.61 17.62 16.50
N TRP A 279 74.22 16.43 16.49
CA TRP A 279 73.52 15.15 16.38
C TRP A 279 72.39 14.95 17.39
N PRO A 280 72.49 15.35 18.68
CA PRO A 280 71.38 15.20 19.63
C PRO A 280 70.13 16.03 19.27
N ILE A 281 70.30 17.20 18.66
CA ILE A 281 69.19 18.07 18.26
C ILE A 281 68.56 17.57 16.96
N ILE A 282 69.38 17.10 16.02
CA ILE A 282 68.92 16.43 14.79
C ILE A 282 68.13 15.17 15.16
N ILE A 283 68.61 14.39 16.13
CA ILE A 283 67.91 13.20 16.65
C ILE A 283 66.56 13.58 17.27
N VAL A 284 66.51 14.64 18.10
CA VAL A 284 65.25 15.10 18.72
C VAL A 284 64.25 15.66 17.70
N LEU A 285 64.71 16.32 16.62
CA LEU A 285 63.86 16.86 15.56
C LEU A 285 63.45 15.82 14.50
N CYS A 286 64.35 14.89 14.16
CA CYS A 286 64.15 13.92 13.07
C CYS A 286 63.43 12.65 13.52
N ILE A 287 63.63 12.16 14.77
CA ILE A 287 62.92 10.96 15.25
C ILE A 287 61.39 11.10 15.18
N PRO A 288 60.76 12.21 15.63
CA PRO A 288 59.32 12.40 15.51
C PRO A 288 58.85 12.48 14.06
N LEU A 289 59.66 13.10 13.18
CA LEU A 289 59.36 13.19 11.75
C LEU A 289 59.41 11.80 11.09
N ILE A 290 60.38 10.97 11.45
CA ILE A 290 60.52 9.59 10.99
C ILE A 290 59.37 8.74 11.50
N ILE A 291 58.98 8.87 12.78
CA ILE A 291 57.81 8.18 13.36
C ILE A 291 56.53 8.63 12.65
N MET A 292 56.37 9.93 12.38
CA MET A 292 55.22 10.50 11.68
C MET A 292 55.13 9.96 10.24
N VAL A 293 56.24 9.90 9.51
CA VAL A 293 56.32 9.34 8.14
C VAL A 293 56.04 7.84 8.15
N ALA A 294 56.62 7.08 9.09
CA ALA A 294 56.40 5.64 9.20
C ALA A 294 54.93 5.31 9.53
N MET A 295 54.30 6.09 10.42
CA MET A 295 52.88 5.95 10.73
C MET A 295 51.98 6.35 9.55
N PHE A 296 52.32 7.42 8.82
CA PHE A 296 51.59 7.84 7.63
C PHE A 296 51.64 6.78 6.51
N LEU A 297 52.81 6.17 6.28
CA LEU A 297 52.97 5.07 5.33
C LEU A 297 52.16 3.84 5.74
N LYS A 298 52.14 3.49 7.04
CA LYS A 298 51.33 2.38 7.56
C LYS A 298 49.81 2.63 7.38
N ILE A 299 49.35 3.86 7.58
CA ILE A 299 47.95 4.24 7.37
C ILE A 299 47.56 4.14 5.88
N LEU A 300 48.48 4.44 4.96
CA LEU A 300 48.27 4.27 3.52
C LEU A 300 48.19 2.80 3.13
N ASP A 301 49.08 1.96 3.67
CA ASP A 301 49.14 0.52 3.40
C ASP A 301 47.84 -0.20 3.83
N ASP A 302 47.36 0.06 5.05
CA ASP A 302 46.11 -0.52 5.58
C ASP A 302 44.84 -0.10 4.79
N ARG A 303 44.90 0.99 4.01
CA ARG A 303 43.80 1.43 3.12
C ARG A 303 43.88 0.83 1.72
N VAL A 304 45.06 0.41 1.26
CA VAL A 304 45.26 -0.19 -0.07
C VAL A 304 44.98 -1.70 -0.04
N SER A 305 45.05 -2.33 1.14
CA SER A 305 44.78 -3.76 1.33
C SER A 305 43.31 -4.12 1.60
N LYS A 306 42.38 -3.17 1.54
CA LYS A 306 40.92 -3.36 1.70
C LYS A 306 40.19 -2.96 0.42
#